data_AF-A0A4S0Q0D6-F1
#
_entry.id   AF-A0A4S0Q0D6-F1
#
_cell.length_a   1.000
_cell.length_b   1.000
_cell.length_c   1.000
_cell.angle_alpha   90.00
_cell.angle_beta   90.00
_cell.angle_gamma   90.00
#
_symmetry.space_group_name_H-M   'P 1'
#
loop_
_entity.id
_entity.type
_entity.pdbx_description
1 polymer ?
#
loop_
_entity_poly.entity_id
_entity_poly.type
_entity_poly.pdbx_seq_one_letter_code
_entity_poly.pdbx_strand_id
1 'polypeptide(L)' 'LKPYADHLVACFGPDRLMFGSDWPVCELAATYENWLAAAKELLAGLSPAEHDAVFGGTAARFYGIG' A
#
# COMPACT_ATOMS: atom_id res chain seq x y z
N LEU A 1 13.36 -2.85 -0.08
CA LEU A 1 11.94 -3.22 0.12
C LEU A 1 11.31 -3.91 -1.10
N LYS A 2 11.75 -3.63 -2.33
CA LYS A 2 11.14 -4.13 -3.58
C LYS A 2 10.84 -5.64 -3.65
N PRO A 3 11.74 -6.57 -3.28
CA PRO A 3 11.44 -8.01 -3.37
C PRO A 3 10.25 -8.44 -2.48
N TYR A 4 10.07 -7.76 -1.33
CA TYR A 4 8.94 -8.04 -0.44
C TYR A 4 7.62 -7.52 -1.01
N ALA A 5 7.62 -6.30 -1.55
CA ALA A 5 6.45 -5.75 -2.22
C ALA A 5 6.03 -6.63 -3.40
N ASP A 6 6.99 -7.07 -4.22
CA ASP A 6 6.72 -7.95 -5.37
C ASP A 6 6.16 -9.30 -4.93
N HIS A 7 6.71 -9.88 -3.86
CA HIS A 7 6.19 -11.11 -3.30
C HIS A 7 4.75 -10.96 -2.78
N LEU A 8 4.45 -9.86 -2.08
CA LEU A 8 3.09 -9.57 -1.61
C LEU A 8 2.11 -9.43 -2.78
N VAL A 9 2.47 -8.69 -3.83
CA VAL A 9 1.63 -8.54 -5.03
C VAL A 9 1.41 -9.89 -5.70
N ALA A 10 2.46 -10.70 -5.88
CA ALA A 10 2.35 -12.01 -6.50
C ALA A 10 1.48 -12.99 -5.70
N CYS A 11 1.56 -12.96 -4.36
CA CYS A 11 0.83 -13.88 -3.49
C CYS A 11 -0.63 -13.48 -3.27
N PHE A 12 -0.89 -12.19 -3.08
CA PHE A 12 -2.21 -11.70 -2.67
C PHE A 12 -3.02 -11.06 -3.80
N GLY A 13 -2.33 -10.43 -4.74
CA GLY A 13 -2.93 -9.53 -5.73
C GLY A 13 -3.32 -8.17 -5.13
N PRO A 14 -3.44 -7.11 -5.95
CA PRO A 14 -3.74 -5.75 -5.47
C PRO A 14 -5.06 -5.62 -4.71
N ASP A 15 -6.08 -6.41 -5.08
CA ASP A 15 -7.40 -6.39 -4.45
C ASP A 15 -7.46 -6.91 -3.00
N ARG A 16 -6.35 -7.45 -2.50
CA ARG A 16 -6.21 -7.94 -1.11
C ARG A 16 -5.03 -7.30 -0.37
N LEU A 17 -4.46 -6.23 -0.92
CA LEU A 17 -3.45 -5.41 -0.26
C LEU A 17 -4.02 -4.04 0.08
N MET A 18 -3.56 -3.45 1.19
CA MET A 18 -3.91 -2.09 1.58
C MET A 18 -2.70 -1.36 2.17
N PHE A 19 -2.55 -0.08 1.87
CA PHE A 19 -1.55 0.76 2.53
C PHE A 19 -1.98 1.11 3.96
N GLY A 20 -1.03 1.04 4.89
CA GLY A 20 -1.17 1.55 6.25
C GLY A 20 0.14 2.21 6.67
N SER A 21 0.05 3.42 7.23
CA SER A 21 1.25 4.17 7.61
C SER A 21 1.88 3.68 8.91
N ASP A 22 1.07 3.15 9.83
CA ASP A 22 1.47 2.91 11.22
C ASP A 22 1.91 4.20 11.95
N TRP A 23 1.40 5.35 11.55
CA TRP A 23 1.67 6.62 12.24
C TRP A 23 1.04 6.62 13.66
N PRO A 24 1.73 7.12 14.70
CA PRO A 24 3.02 7.82 14.66
C PRO A 24 4.26 6.92 14.79
N VAL A 25 4.10 5.60 14.90
CA VAL A 25 5.23 4.68 15.12
C VAL A 25 6.22 4.69 13.95
N CYS A 26 5.73 4.84 12.71
CA CYS A 26 6.59 4.92 11.52
C CYS A 26 7.65 6.04 11.58
N GLU A 27 7.40 7.12 12.34
CA GLU A 27 8.31 8.26 12.52
C GLU A 27 9.64 7.87 13.18
N LEU A 28 9.72 6.68 13.80
CA LEU A 28 10.98 6.12 14.28
C LEU A 28 11.96 5.77 13.15
N ALA A 29 11.47 5.61 11.92
CA ALA A 29 12.27 5.20 10.75
C ALA A 29 12.17 6.15 9.55
N ALA A 30 11.00 6.77 9.32
CA ALA A 30 10.77 7.73 8.23
C ALA A 30 9.59 8.65 8.52
N THR A 31 9.57 9.84 7.92
CA THR A 31 8.36 10.68 7.96
C THR A 31 7.21 10.01 7.22
N TYR A 32 5.97 10.35 7.60
CA TYR A 32 4.78 9.89 6.90
C TYR A 32 4.88 10.07 5.37
N GLU A 33 5.32 11.24 4.89
CA GLU A 33 5.40 11.55 3.46
C GLU A 33 6.40 10.65 2.75
N ASN A 34 7.58 10.43 3.36
CA ASN A 34 8.60 9.55 2.80
C ASN A 34 8.12 8.09 2.76
N TRP A 35 7.39 7.65 3.80
CA TRP A 35 6.84 6.30 3.83
C TRP A 35 5.75 6.10 2.76
N LEU A 36 4.84 7.06 2.60
CA LEU A 36 3.83 7.04 1.54
C LEU A 36 4.46 7.06 0.15
N ALA A 37 5.49 7.88 -0.07
CA ALA A 37 6.21 7.94 -1.34
C ALA A 37 6.91 6.62 -1.66
N ALA A 38 7.58 6.01 -0.67
CA ALA A 38 8.21 4.70 -0.82
C ALA A 38 7.19 3.61 -1.16
N ALA A 39 6.02 3.58 -0.49
CA ALA A 39 4.96 2.63 -0.81
C ALA A 39 4.45 2.79 -2.26
N LYS A 40 4.28 4.04 -2.73
CA LYS A 40 3.89 4.32 -4.12
C LYS A 40 4.95 3.86 -5.12
N GLU A 41 6.22 4.14 -4.85
CA GLU A 41 7.35 3.74 -5.71
C GLU A 41 7.47 2.20 -5.80
N LEU A 42 7.32 1.49 -4.68
CA LEU A 42 7.39 0.04 -4.63
C LEU A 42 6.29 -0.63 -5.47
N LEU A 43 5.16 0.04 -5.63
CA LEU A 43 4.00 -0.44 -6.36
C LEU A 43 3.84 0.18 -7.75
N ALA A 44 4.79 0.99 -8.22
CA ALA A 44 4.68 1.75 -9.47
C ALA A 44 4.49 0.90 -10.75
N GLY A 45 4.65 -0.42 -10.67
CA GLY A 45 4.33 -1.36 -11.76
C GLY A 45 2.85 -1.75 -11.86
N LEU A 46 2.02 -1.35 -10.89
CA LEU A 46 0.58 -1.59 -10.92
C LEU A 46 -0.12 -0.60 -11.85
N SER A 47 -1.25 -1.03 -12.42
CA SER A 47 -2.14 -0.13 -13.16
C SER A 47 -2.76 0.92 -12.22
N PRO A 48 -3.29 2.03 -12.74
CA PRO A 48 -3.96 3.04 -11.91
C PRO A 48 -5.09 2.48 -11.04
N ALA A 49 -5.91 1.56 -11.59
CA ALA A 49 -7.01 0.94 -10.85
C ALA A 49 -6.52 0.04 -9.71
N GLU A 50 -5.42 -0.69 -9.91
CA GLU A 50 -4.80 -1.52 -8.87
C GLU A 50 -4.15 -0.65 -7.78
N HIS A 51 -3.58 0.50 -8.15
CA HIS A 51 -3.13 1.50 -7.18
C HIS A 51 -4.29 2.01 -6.32
N ASP A 52 -5.40 2.42 -6.94
CA ASP A 52 -6.58 2.90 -6.22
C ASP A 52 -7.16 1.82 -5.29
N ALA A 53 -7.11 0.55 -5.70
CA ALA A 53 -7.45 -0.57 -4.82
C ALA A 53 -6.54 -0.60 -3.58
N VAL A 54 -5.22 -0.60 -3.74
CA VAL A 54 -4.29 -0.69 -2.60
C VAL A 54 -4.34 0.54 -1.69
N PHE A 55 -4.52 1.74 -2.24
CA PHE A 55 -4.45 2.99 -1.46
C PHE A 55 -5.81 3.45 -0.91
N GLY A 56 -6.87 2.66 -1.04
CA GLY A 56 -8.14 2.92 -0.36
C GLY A 56 -9.26 1.95 -0.70
N GLY A 57 -9.37 1.49 -1.94
CA GLY A 57 -10.50 0.66 -2.38
C GLY A 57 -10.62 -0.69 -1.67
N THR A 58 -9.50 -1.37 -1.43
CA THR A 58 -9.46 -2.64 -0.70
C THR A 58 -9.89 -2.45 0.76
N ALA A 59 -9.39 -1.39 1.42
CA ALA A 59 -9.80 -1.05 2.79
C ALA A 59 -11.29 -0.70 2.86
N ALA A 60 -11.79 0.11 1.94
CA ALA A 60 -13.20 0.49 1.84
C ALA A 60 -14.11 -0.74 1.74
N ARG A 61 -13.81 -1.69 0.85
CA ARG A 61 -14.56 -2.94 0.71
C ARG A 61 -14.46 -3.83 1.94
N PHE A 62 -13.27 -3.96 2.52
CA PHE A 62 -13.04 -4.85 3.67
C PHE A 62 -13.74 -4.35 4.94
N TYR A 63 -13.68 -3.04 5.20
CA TYR A 63 -14.27 -2.42 6.40
C TYR A 63 -15.72 -1.95 6.20
N GLY A 64 -16.25 -2.01 4.97
CA GLY A 64 -17.61 -1.57 4.66
C GLY A 64 -17.81 -0.06 4.79
N ILE A 65 -16.80 0.73 4.39
CA ILE A 65 -16.83 2.19 4.45
C ILE A 65 -16.81 2.79 3.03
N GLY A 66 -17.74 3.69 2.74
CA GLY A 66 -17.91 4.31 1.42
C GLY A 66 -19.29 4.93 1.24
#